data_AF-A0A954PTC9-F1
#
_entry.id   AF-A0A954PTC9-F1
#
_cell.length_a   1.000
_cell.length_b   1.000
_cell.length_c   1.000
_cell.angle_alpha   90.00
_cell.angle_beta   90.00
_cell.angle_gamma   90.00
#
_symmetry.space_group_name_H-M   'P 1'
#
loop_
_entity.id
_entity.type
_entity.pdbx_description
1 polymer ?
#
loop_
_entity_poly.entity_id
_entity_poly.type
_entity_poly.pdbx_seq_one_letter_code
_entity_poly.pdbx_strand_id
1 'polypeptide(L)'
;MSELSKKLERIRRIHTLETSQMNVLIGDLARIDAELASHFKRLNELQLIKHQGLVSTQLGSIELLTQNGIWIDSINRSIMLAHDIISKCQSERRDAQSRVMEQRTRVRGLEILVDQLRLEFDADAMTQQMLMADENALKNFARN
;
A
#
# COMPACT_ATOMS: atom_id res chain seq x y z
N MET A 1 -2.38 -18.71 33.06
CA MET A 1 -2.08 -17.71 32.00
C MET A 1 -2.00 -16.35 32.67
N SER A 2 -0.80 -15.75 32.71
CA SER A 2 -0.60 -14.43 33.32
C SER A 2 -1.35 -13.34 32.53
N GLU A 3 -1.67 -12.21 33.16
CA GLU A 3 -2.30 -11.10 32.44
C GLU A 3 -1.45 -10.60 31.27
N LEU A 4 -0.12 -10.64 31.44
CA LEU A 4 0.84 -10.31 30.39
C LEU A 4 0.74 -11.25 29.19
N SER A 5 0.57 -12.56 29.40
CA SER A 5 0.41 -13.52 28.31
C SER A 5 -0.88 -13.29 27.53
N LYS A 6 -1.99 -12.96 28.22
CA LYS A 6 -3.27 -12.61 27.58
C LYS A 6 -3.17 -11.31 26.78
N LYS A 7 -2.48 -10.30 27.31
CA LYS A 7 -2.23 -9.01 26.63
C LYS A 7 -1.42 -9.22 25.35
N LEU A 8 -0.35 -10.00 25.43
CA LEU A 8 0.54 -10.31 24.31
C LEU A 8 -0.22 -11.05 23.19
N GLU A 9 -1.05 -12.04 23.53
CA GLU A 9 -1.88 -12.75 22.56
C GLU A 9 -2.90 -11.82 21.88
N ARG A 10 -3.55 -10.92 22.64
CA ARG A 10 -4.47 -9.93 22.10
C ARG A 10 -3.78 -9.01 21.08
N ILE A 11 -2.60 -8.50 21.38
CA ILE A 11 -1.88 -7.62 20.46
C ILE A 11 -1.44 -8.38 19.20
N ARG A 12 -1.00 -9.63 19.30
CA ARG A 12 -0.69 -10.46 18.13
C ARG A 12 -1.90 -10.66 17.20
N ARG A 13 -3.09 -10.89 17.78
CA ARG A 13 -4.34 -10.99 17.00
C ARG A 13 -4.65 -9.69 16.27
N ILE A 14 -4.52 -8.54 16.95
CA ILE A 14 -4.72 -7.22 16.33
C ILE A 14 -3.70 -7.01 15.22
N HIS A 15 -2.41 -7.27 15.46
CA HIS A 15 -1.35 -7.16 14.44
C HIS A 15 -1.66 -8.00 13.19
N THR A 16 -2.18 -9.22 13.36
CA THR A 16 -2.56 -10.09 12.24
C THR A 16 -3.70 -9.47 11.42
N LEU A 17 -4.73 -8.93 12.08
CA LEU A 17 -5.85 -8.25 11.42
C LEU A 17 -5.39 -7.00 10.67
N GLU A 18 -4.58 -6.17 11.31
CA GLU A 18 -4.04 -4.93 10.72
C GLU A 18 -3.11 -5.24 9.53
N THR A 19 -2.35 -6.33 9.59
CA THR A 19 -1.52 -6.82 8.48
C THR A 19 -2.40 -7.28 7.32
N SER A 20 -3.47 -8.02 7.60
CA SER A 20 -4.43 -8.43 6.57
C SER A 20 -5.07 -7.21 5.89
N GLN A 21 -5.48 -6.21 6.67
CA GLN A 21 -6.02 -4.96 6.14
C GLN A 21 -4.99 -4.23 5.26
N MET A 22 -3.72 -4.22 5.66
CA MET A 22 -2.63 -3.64 4.86
C MET A 22 -2.52 -4.32 3.49
N ASN A 23 -2.59 -5.65 3.45
CA ASN A 23 -2.50 -6.41 2.20
C ASN A 23 -3.67 -6.09 1.25
N VAL A 24 -4.89 -5.90 1.78
CA VAL A 24 -6.04 -5.46 0.98
C VAL A 24 -5.78 -4.09 0.36
N LEU A 25 -5.29 -3.12 1.15
CA LEU A 25 -4.99 -1.78 0.66
C LEU A 25 -3.86 -1.76 -0.39
N ILE A 26 -2.86 -2.62 -0.24
CA ILE A 26 -1.81 -2.82 -1.25
C ILE A 26 -2.39 -3.38 -2.55
N GLY A 27 -3.32 -4.34 -2.45
CA GLY A 27 -4.06 -4.87 -3.59
C GLY A 27 -4.87 -3.80 -4.33
N ASP A 28 -5.58 -2.95 -3.59
CA ASP A 28 -6.33 -1.82 -4.16
C ASP A 28 -5.41 -0.84 -4.88
N LEU A 29 -4.25 -0.50 -4.28
CA LEU A 29 -3.26 0.37 -4.91
C LEU A 29 -2.70 -0.25 -6.20
N ALA A 30 -2.39 -1.55 -6.19
CA ALA A 30 -1.90 -2.25 -7.36
C ALA A 30 -2.93 -2.28 -8.51
N ARG A 31 -4.22 -2.41 -8.18
CA ARG A 31 -5.32 -2.28 -9.16
C ARG A 31 -5.33 -0.89 -9.80
N ILE A 32 -5.26 0.16 -8.99
CA ILE A 32 -5.22 1.55 -9.49
C ILE A 32 -3.98 1.78 -10.36
N ASP A 33 -2.81 1.26 -9.97
CA ASP A 33 -1.58 1.35 -10.76
C ASP A 33 -1.73 0.67 -12.13
N ALA A 34 -2.42 -0.48 -12.20
CA ALA A 34 -2.70 -1.18 -13.45
C ALA A 34 -3.68 -0.41 -14.35
N GLU A 35 -4.74 0.17 -13.78
CA GLU A 35 -5.70 1.01 -14.51
C GLU A 35 -5.00 2.25 -15.09
N LEU A 36 -4.15 2.90 -14.30
CA LEU A 36 -3.36 4.05 -14.71
C LEU A 36 -2.40 3.71 -15.85
N ALA A 37 -1.71 2.57 -15.79
CA ALA A 37 -0.87 2.08 -16.87
C ALA A 37 -1.66 1.82 -18.17
N SER A 38 -2.87 1.26 -18.05
CA SER A 38 -3.79 1.05 -19.17
C SER A 38 -4.21 2.37 -19.81
N HIS A 39 -4.57 3.38 -19.01
CA HIS A 39 -4.93 4.70 -19.50
C HIS A 39 -3.76 5.42 -20.20
N PHE A 40 -2.53 5.31 -19.66
CA PHE A 40 -1.34 5.85 -20.33
C PHE A 40 -1.07 5.16 -21.66
N LYS A 41 -1.21 3.83 -21.73
CA LYS A 41 -1.08 3.10 -23.00
C LYS A 41 -2.10 3.62 -24.01
N ARG A 42 -3.35 3.79 -23.59
CA ARG A 42 -4.42 4.31 -24.47
C ARG A 42 -4.13 5.73 -24.96
N LEU A 43 -3.62 6.61 -24.08
CA LEU A 43 -3.21 7.96 -24.46
C LEU A 43 -2.10 7.93 -25.51
N ASN A 44 -1.08 7.09 -25.33
CA ASN A 44 0.02 6.94 -26.28
C ASN A 44 -0.47 6.43 -27.64
N GLU A 45 -1.41 5.48 -27.67
CA GLU A 45 -2.05 5.02 -28.91
C GLU A 45 -2.78 6.17 -29.64
N LEU A 46 -3.56 6.97 -28.91
CA LEU A 46 -4.28 8.11 -29.50
C LEU A 46 -3.30 9.18 -30.05
N GLN A 47 -2.22 9.45 -29.34
CA GLN A 47 -1.17 10.37 -29.79
C GLN A 47 -0.46 9.85 -31.04
N LEU A 48 -0.16 8.55 -31.11
CA LEU A 48 0.44 7.91 -32.29
C LEU A 48 -0.50 8.00 -33.50
N ILE A 49 -1.78 7.67 -33.32
CA ILE A 49 -2.80 7.77 -34.38
C ILE A 49 -2.88 9.21 -34.89
N LYS A 50 -2.96 10.20 -34.00
CA LYS A 50 -2.96 11.62 -34.36
C LYS A 50 -1.74 11.98 -35.21
N HIS A 51 -0.54 11.54 -34.80
CA HIS A 51 0.69 11.82 -35.52
C HIS A 51 0.68 11.23 -36.93
N GLN A 52 0.25 9.97 -37.09
CA GLN A 52 0.14 9.32 -38.39
C GLN A 52 -0.84 10.04 -39.33
N GLY A 53 -1.99 10.50 -38.81
CA GLY A 53 -2.94 11.25 -39.60
C GLY A 53 -2.42 12.63 -40.02
N LEU A 54 -1.67 13.31 -39.14
CA LEU A 54 -1.02 14.60 -39.46
C LEU A 54 0.03 14.48 -40.58
N VAL A 55 0.82 13.40 -40.58
CA VAL A 55 1.78 13.12 -41.66
C VAL A 55 1.04 12.89 -42.99
N SER A 56 -0.07 12.15 -42.95
CA SER A 56 -0.88 11.84 -44.15
C SER A 56 -1.55 13.07 -44.77
N THR A 57 -1.82 14.11 -43.99
CA THR A 57 -2.42 15.38 -44.48
C THR A 57 -1.49 16.23 -45.35
N GLN A 58 -0.18 16.02 -45.37
CA GLN A 58 0.76 16.96 -46.02
C GLN A 58 0.65 17.02 -47.57
N LEU A 59 -0.05 16.09 -48.21
CA LEU A 59 -0.12 15.94 -49.67
C LEU A 59 -1.57 15.80 -50.21
N GLY A 60 -2.57 16.23 -49.43
CA GLY A 60 -3.99 15.99 -49.72
C GLY A 60 -4.70 17.07 -50.54
N SER A 61 -5.82 16.70 -51.18
CA SER A 61 -6.79 17.66 -51.71
C SER A 61 -7.45 18.46 -50.58
N ILE A 62 -8.02 19.63 -50.88
CA ILE A 62 -8.71 20.48 -49.88
C ILE A 62 -9.80 19.72 -49.10
N GLU A 63 -10.53 18.84 -49.79
CA GLU A 63 -11.57 18.00 -49.18
C GLU A 63 -10.97 16.99 -48.20
N LEU A 64 -9.87 16.32 -48.58
CA LEU A 64 -9.14 15.40 -47.69
C LEU A 64 -8.55 16.14 -46.48
N LEU A 65 -8.02 17.35 -46.67
CA LEU A 65 -7.51 18.20 -45.59
C LEU A 65 -8.62 18.55 -44.59
N THR A 66 -9.82 18.87 -45.09
CA THR A 66 -10.97 19.24 -44.24
C THR A 66 -11.48 18.04 -43.45
N GLN A 67 -11.64 16.88 -44.10
CA GLN A 67 -12.05 15.64 -43.42
C GLN A 67 -11.04 15.23 -42.34
N ASN A 68 -9.75 15.31 -42.65
CA ASN A 68 -8.69 15.00 -41.69
C ASN A 68 -8.65 16.00 -40.53
N GLY A 69 -8.92 17.29 -40.77
CA GLY A 69 -9.03 18.30 -39.72
C GLY A 69 -10.12 17.95 -38.69
N ILE A 70 -11.32 17.60 -39.16
CA ILE A 70 -12.43 17.17 -38.30
C ILE A 70 -12.07 15.92 -37.48
N TRP A 71 -11.41 14.96 -38.13
CA TRP A 71 -10.95 13.73 -37.47
C TRP A 71 -9.86 14.00 -36.42
N ILE A 72 -8.89 14.88 -36.70
CA ILE A 72 -7.87 15.33 -35.74
C ILE A 72 -8.53 15.99 -34.52
N ASP A 73 -9.54 16.83 -34.72
CA ASP A 73 -10.28 17.48 -33.63
C ASP A 73 -11.04 16.47 -32.76
N SER A 74 -11.56 15.41 -33.36
CA SER A 74 -12.16 14.28 -32.63
C SER A 74 -11.13 13.55 -31.77
N ILE A 75 -9.94 13.30 -32.31
CA ILE A 75 -8.85 12.66 -31.54
C ILE A 75 -8.35 13.59 -30.43
N ASN A 76 -8.22 14.89 -30.68
CA ASN A 76 -7.85 15.86 -29.66
C ASN A 76 -8.81 15.84 -28.48
N ARG A 77 -10.12 15.78 -28.73
CA ARG A 77 -11.14 15.61 -27.69
C ARG A 77 -10.95 14.30 -26.91
N SER A 78 -10.67 13.20 -27.61
CA SER A 78 -10.40 11.89 -26.98
C SER A 78 -9.13 11.92 -26.11
N ILE A 79 -8.08 12.62 -26.56
CA ILE A 79 -6.84 12.83 -25.82
C ILE A 79 -7.09 13.68 -24.57
N MET A 80 -7.91 14.73 -24.66
CA MET A 80 -8.28 15.54 -23.49
C MET A 80 -9.02 14.69 -22.45
N LEU A 81 -10.01 13.91 -22.86
CA LEU A 81 -10.74 13.01 -21.96
C LEU A 81 -9.81 11.97 -21.31
N ALA A 82 -8.85 11.43 -22.06
CA ALA A 82 -7.86 10.50 -21.51
C ALA A 82 -6.98 11.16 -20.44
N HIS A 83 -6.54 12.41 -20.64
CA HIS A 83 -5.80 13.16 -19.62
C HIS A 83 -6.64 13.40 -18.36
N ASP A 84 -7.92 13.76 -18.51
CA ASP A 84 -8.82 13.97 -17.36
C ASP A 84 -8.98 12.69 -16.53
N ILE A 85 -9.14 11.54 -17.20
CA ILE A 85 -9.22 10.23 -16.53
C ILE A 85 -7.91 9.90 -15.83
N ILE A 86 -6.76 10.11 -16.49
CA ILE A 86 -5.44 9.89 -15.88
C ILE A 86 -5.26 10.78 -14.65
N SER A 87 -5.64 12.05 -14.72
CA SER A 87 -5.55 12.99 -13.60
C SER A 87 -6.38 12.54 -12.39
N LYS A 88 -7.62 12.09 -12.63
CA LYS A 88 -8.49 11.52 -11.59
C LYS A 88 -7.88 10.27 -10.96
N CYS A 89 -7.45 9.32 -11.80
CA CYS A 89 -6.82 8.07 -11.36
C CYS A 89 -5.51 8.33 -10.58
N GLN A 90 -4.72 9.33 -10.98
CA GLN A 90 -3.54 9.77 -10.23
C GLN A 90 -3.90 10.33 -8.85
N SER A 91 -5.02 11.05 -8.74
CA SER A 91 -5.50 11.52 -7.44
C SER A 91 -5.89 10.34 -6.54
N GLU A 92 -6.69 9.41 -7.06
CA GLU A 92 -7.09 8.19 -6.33
C GLU A 92 -5.88 7.36 -5.89
N ARG A 93 -4.86 7.27 -6.75
CA ARG A 93 -3.58 6.62 -6.45
C ARG A 93 -2.89 7.26 -5.24
N ARG A 94 -2.82 8.60 -5.19
CA ARG A 94 -2.21 9.31 -4.04
C ARG A 94 -2.96 9.03 -2.75
N ASP A 95 -4.29 9.04 -2.80
CA ASP A 95 -5.12 8.77 -1.63
C ASP A 95 -4.94 7.32 -1.15
N ALA A 96 -4.91 6.36 -2.08
CA ALA A 96 -4.64 4.95 -1.78
C ALA A 96 -3.23 4.76 -1.18
N GLN A 97 -2.21 5.44 -1.73
CA GLN A 97 -0.86 5.43 -1.17
C GLN A 97 -0.81 5.98 0.26
N SER A 98 -1.52 7.08 0.55
CA SER A 98 -1.62 7.62 1.90
C SER A 98 -2.20 6.59 2.87
N ARG A 99 -3.33 5.97 2.50
CA ARG A 99 -3.97 4.92 3.30
C ARG A 99 -3.05 3.73 3.57
N VAL A 100 -2.29 3.28 2.58
CA VAL A 100 -1.29 2.21 2.75
C VAL A 100 -0.20 2.63 3.73
N MET A 101 0.31 3.86 3.63
CA MET A 101 1.37 4.34 4.52
C MET A 101 0.90 4.51 5.97
N GLU A 102 -0.30 5.02 6.17
CA GLU A 102 -0.94 5.09 7.49
C GLU A 102 -1.08 3.69 8.10
N GLN A 103 -1.60 2.74 7.32
CA GLN A 103 -1.77 1.36 7.76
C GLN A 103 -0.43 0.70 8.09
N ARG A 104 0.59 0.91 7.26
CA ARG A 104 1.96 0.42 7.49
C ARG A 104 2.53 0.95 8.79
N THR A 105 2.29 2.22 9.10
CA THR A 105 2.72 2.85 10.36
C THR A 105 2.03 2.19 11.56
N ARG A 106 0.72 1.92 11.46
CA ARG A 106 -0.02 1.18 12.49
C ARG A 106 0.54 -0.22 12.73
N VAL A 107 0.75 -1.00 11.67
CA VAL A 107 1.33 -2.35 11.75
C VAL A 107 2.71 -2.29 12.40
N ARG A 108 3.57 -1.35 12.00
CA ARG A 108 4.90 -1.19 12.58
C ARG A 108 4.86 -0.84 14.07
N GLY A 109 3.94 0.03 14.48
CA GLY A 109 3.74 0.34 15.90
C GLY A 109 3.35 -0.89 16.71
N LEU A 110 2.49 -1.75 16.17
CA LEU A 110 2.11 -3.00 16.82
C LEU A 110 3.26 -4.01 16.91
N GLU A 111 4.13 -4.09 15.89
CA GLU A 111 5.34 -4.93 15.94
C GLU A 111 6.24 -4.54 17.10
N ILE A 112 6.53 -3.23 17.23
CA ILE A 112 7.35 -2.69 18.33
C ILE A 112 6.73 -3.02 19.68
N LEU A 113 5.41 -2.86 19.83
CA LEU A 113 4.70 -3.20 21.07
C LEU A 113 4.78 -4.71 21.38
N VAL A 114 4.67 -5.57 20.37
CA VAL A 114 4.82 -7.02 20.56
C VAL A 114 6.23 -7.36 21.04
N ASP A 115 7.26 -6.73 20.46
CA ASP A 115 8.65 -6.97 20.84
C ASP A 115 8.93 -6.50 22.28
N GLN A 116 8.43 -5.31 22.65
CA GLN A 116 8.54 -4.79 24.02
C GLN A 116 7.88 -5.72 25.06
N LEU A 117 6.65 -6.17 24.79
CA LEU A 117 5.95 -7.08 25.70
C LEU A 117 6.62 -8.46 25.82
N ARG A 118 7.31 -8.93 24.77
CA ARG A 118 8.10 -10.17 24.86
C ARG A 118 9.28 -9.99 25.81
N LEU A 119 10.01 -8.88 25.67
CA LEU A 119 11.13 -8.57 26.56
C LEU A 119 10.69 -8.44 28.02
N GLU A 120 9.56 -7.77 28.28
CA GLU A 120 8.97 -7.71 29.63
C GLU A 120 8.62 -9.10 30.17
N PHE A 121 8.01 -9.95 29.34
CA PHE A 121 7.64 -11.32 29.74
C PHE A 121 8.86 -12.17 30.08
N ASP A 122 9.92 -12.08 29.29
CA ASP A 122 11.17 -12.80 29.52
C ASP A 122 11.90 -12.30 30.77
N ALA A 123 11.88 -10.98 31.02
CA ALA A 123 12.43 -10.38 32.22
C ALA A 123 11.69 -10.83 33.49
N ASP A 124 10.35 -10.80 33.47
CA ASP A 124 9.51 -11.28 34.58
C ASP A 124 9.78 -12.76 34.89
N ALA A 125 9.90 -13.59 33.85
CA ALA A 125 10.20 -15.01 34.02
C ALA A 125 11.58 -15.23 34.66
N MET A 126 12.60 -14.46 34.23
CA MET A 126 13.94 -14.52 34.81
C MET A 126 13.96 -14.07 36.28
N THR A 127 13.26 -12.98 36.62
CA THR A 127 13.13 -12.52 38.00
C THR A 127 12.46 -13.57 38.89
N GLN A 128 11.40 -14.21 38.42
CA GLN A 128 10.74 -15.29 39.16
C GLN A 128 11.67 -16.49 39.40
N GLN A 129 12.45 -16.89 38.41
CA GLN A 129 13.44 -17.97 38.57
C GLN A 129 14.52 -17.61 39.58
N MET A 130 15.02 -16.36 39.56
CA MET A 130 16.02 -15.89 40.52
C MET A 130 15.48 -15.88 41.95
N LEU A 131 14.26 -15.36 42.17
CA LEU A 131 13.61 -15.39 43.48
C LEU A 131 13.42 -16.82 44.00
N MET A 132 13.01 -17.75 43.13
CA MET A 132 12.88 -19.16 43.50
C MET A 132 14.24 -19.79 43.85
N ALA A 133 15.31 -19.45 43.13
CA ALA A 133 16.66 -19.92 43.43
C ALA A 133 17.14 -19.39 44.79
N ASP A 134 16.91 -18.10 45.07
CA ASP A 134 17.26 -17.46 46.35
C ASP A 134 16.48 -18.09 47.51
N GLU A 135 15.16 -18.30 47.36
CA GLU A 135 14.35 -18.98 48.38
C GLU A 135 14.85 -20.39 48.68
N ASN A 136 15.25 -21.14 47.65
CA ASN A 136 15.77 -22.48 47.81
C ASN A 136 17.15 -22.48 48.48
N ALA A 137 18.01 -21.51 48.15
CA ALA A 137 19.30 -21.32 48.81
C ALA A 137 19.12 -21.02 50.30
N LEU A 138 18.18 -20.12 50.66
CA LEU A 138 17.85 -19.80 52.05
C LEU A 138 17.30 -21.01 52.81
N LYS A 139 16.40 -21.80 52.19
CA LYS A 139 15.88 -23.04 52.79
C LYS A 139 16.97 -24.08 53.04
N ASN A 140 17.92 -24.22 52.12
CA ASN A 140 19.06 -25.13 52.27
C ASN A 140 20.01 -24.66 53.37
N PHE A 141 20.26 -23.35 53.47
CA PHE A 141 21.08 -22.78 54.54
C PHE A 141 20.43 -22.97 55.91
N ALA A 142 19.11 -22.75 56.05
CA ALA A 142 18.39 -22.91 57.31
C ALA A 142 18.22 -24.38 57.77
N ARG A 143 18.50 -25.35 56.90
CA ARG A 143 18.46 -26.79 57.22
C ARG A 143 19.81 -27.36 57.65
N ASN A 144 20.89 -26.61 57.45
CA ASN A 144 22.24 -26.92 57.92
C ASN A 144 22.55 -26.18 59.22
#